data_AF-A0A4U3JSU1-F1
#
_entry.id   AF-A0A4U3JSU1-F1
#
_cell.length_a   1.000
_cell.length_b   1.000
_cell.length_c   1.000
_cell.angle_alpha   90.00
_cell.angle_beta   90.00
_cell.angle_gamma   90.00
#
_symmetry.space_group_name_H-M   'P 1'
#
loop_
_entity.id
_entity.type
_entity.pdbx_description
1 polymer ?
#
loop_
_entity_poly.entity_id
_entity_poly.type
_entity_poly.pdbx_seq_one_letter_code
_entity_poly.pdbx_strand_id
1 'polypeptide(L)'
;MCLAQKFNFEQLKKKRMDYGLSQNKLALACGISREYFNKIETGLIEPSQSLREEIFQHLESFNPELPLTLLFDYIRIRFPTTNVKQIAETILRLRFDYMIHEDYAFYSYQEQYVMGDIIVMVSQEKEKGVLLELKGRGCRQYETFLLAQQRTWHEFFCDCLAAGAVIKRLDLAINDRTGILAIPELTKKCKNEECISLFRSFKSYRSGELLRNHEKVGMGNTLYIGSLKSEVYFCLYEKDYEQYVKLGIPLEEAEIKNRFEIRLKNERAYLALIDFVKNKNIEKTAFSIINHYLRFADNDGSKQRSKWPTNERWLWFIGKNRQELR
;
A
#
# COMPACT_ATOMS: atom_id res chain seq x y z
N MET A 1 17.67 -30.80 28.15
CA MET A 1 16.37 -31.02 27.47
C MET A 1 15.57 -29.75 27.55
N CYS A 2 15.48 -28.98 26.46
CA CYS A 2 14.63 -27.80 26.41
C CYS A 2 13.19 -28.30 26.21
N LEU A 3 12.29 -28.04 27.15
CA LEU A 3 10.86 -28.31 26.99
C LEU A 3 10.37 -27.48 25.80
N ALA A 4 10.10 -28.11 24.66
CA ALA A 4 9.42 -27.45 23.56
C ALA A 4 8.11 -26.89 24.11
N GLN A 5 7.97 -25.56 24.15
CA GLN A 5 6.73 -24.91 24.57
C GLN A 5 5.60 -25.45 23.70
N LYS A 6 4.68 -26.20 24.31
CA LYS A 6 3.51 -26.77 23.63
C LYS A 6 2.77 -25.67 22.88
N PHE A 7 2.40 -25.90 21.63
CA PHE A 7 1.64 -24.92 20.85
C PHE A 7 0.29 -24.64 21.52
N ASN A 8 0.01 -23.38 21.83
CA ASN A 8 -1.23 -22.98 22.48
C ASN A 8 -2.23 -22.45 21.44
N PHE A 9 -3.11 -23.33 20.96
CA PHE A 9 -4.13 -23.00 19.96
C PHE A 9 -5.21 -22.04 20.52
N GLU A 10 -5.50 -22.06 21.82
CA GLU A 10 -6.44 -21.14 22.45
C GLU A 10 -5.92 -19.70 22.43
N GLN A 11 -4.62 -19.52 22.70
CA GLN A 11 -3.96 -18.22 22.61
C GLN A 11 -3.94 -17.70 21.17
N LEU A 12 -3.64 -18.55 20.18
CA LEU A 12 -3.73 -18.20 18.76
C LEU A 12 -5.15 -17.73 18.40
N LYS A 13 -6.17 -18.51 18.78
CA LYS A 13 -7.57 -18.20 18.50
C LYS A 13 -7.98 -16.87 19.12
N LYS A 14 -7.68 -16.68 20.42
CA LYS A 14 -7.99 -15.45 21.15
C LYS A 14 -7.35 -14.26 20.46
N LYS A 15 -6.03 -14.31 20.21
CA LYS A 15 -5.30 -13.20 19.60
C LYS A 15 -5.77 -12.87 18.18
N ARG A 16 -6.09 -13.89 17.37
CA ARG A 16 -6.70 -13.70 16.04
C ARG A 16 -8.04 -12.96 16.13
N MET A 17 -8.88 -13.33 17.10
CA MET A 17 -10.17 -12.69 17.33
C MET A 17 -10.01 -11.27 17.85
N ASP A 18 -9.08 -11.02 18.76
CA ASP A 18 -8.76 -9.69 19.28
C ASP A 18 -8.28 -8.76 18.15
N TYR A 19 -7.54 -9.28 17.17
CA TYR A 19 -7.14 -8.54 15.96
C TYR A 19 -8.25 -8.42 14.90
N GLY A 20 -9.45 -8.95 15.15
CA GLY A 20 -10.58 -8.89 14.21
C GLY A 20 -10.38 -9.70 12.93
N LEU A 21 -9.47 -10.67 12.92
CA LEU A 21 -9.11 -11.43 11.72
C LEU A 21 -10.02 -12.65 11.53
N SER A 22 -10.43 -12.93 10.30
CA SER A 22 -11.08 -14.21 9.96
C SER A 22 -10.05 -15.33 9.84
N GLN A 23 -10.47 -16.57 10.07
CA GLN A 23 -9.64 -17.77 9.79
C GLN A 23 -9.17 -17.79 8.33
N ASN A 24 -10.03 -17.39 7.39
CA ASN A 24 -9.70 -17.36 5.96
C ASN A 24 -8.54 -16.40 5.67
N LYS A 25 -8.56 -15.20 6.28
CA LYS A 25 -7.52 -14.17 6.05
C LYS A 25 -6.15 -14.62 6.55
N LEU A 26 -6.08 -15.27 7.71
CA LEU A 26 -4.82 -15.77 8.25
C LEU A 26 -4.35 -17.05 7.53
N ALA A 27 -5.26 -17.96 7.16
CA ALA A 27 -4.92 -19.15 6.39
C ALA A 27 -4.33 -18.79 5.01
N LEU A 28 -4.96 -17.86 4.30
CA LEU A 28 -4.46 -17.36 3.01
C LEU A 28 -3.08 -16.71 3.13
N ALA A 29 -2.84 -15.98 4.23
CA ALA A 29 -1.52 -15.39 4.49
C ALA A 29 -0.42 -16.45 4.62
N CYS A 30 -0.71 -17.56 5.30
CA CYS A 30 0.24 -18.65 5.52
C CYS A 30 0.25 -19.69 4.37
N GLY A 31 -0.43 -19.41 3.25
CA GLY A 31 -0.49 -20.34 2.12
C GLY A 31 -1.16 -21.68 2.40
N ILE A 32 -2.06 -21.76 3.38
CA ILE A 32 -2.79 -22.99 3.75
C ILE A 32 -4.29 -22.86 3.58
N SER A 33 -5.01 -23.99 3.52
CA SER A 33 -6.47 -23.96 3.45
C SER A 33 -7.10 -23.52 4.77
N ARG A 34 -8.25 -22.84 4.70
CA ARG A 34 -9.05 -22.47 5.87
C ARG A 34 -9.41 -23.69 6.72
N GLU A 35 -9.70 -24.81 6.09
CA GLU A 35 -10.05 -26.07 6.76
C GLU A 35 -8.87 -26.64 7.55
N TYR A 36 -7.66 -26.59 6.99
CA TYR A 36 -6.46 -27.03 7.69
C TYR A 36 -6.14 -26.10 8.88
N PHE A 37 -6.25 -24.78 8.67
CA PHE A 37 -6.10 -23.81 9.76
C PHE A 37 -7.14 -23.99 10.87
N ASN A 38 -8.39 -24.32 10.52
CA ASN A 38 -9.44 -24.61 11.50
C ASN A 38 -9.09 -25.82 12.38
N LYS A 39 -8.51 -26.89 11.81
CA LYS A 39 -8.03 -28.06 12.56
C LYS A 39 -6.90 -27.69 13.53
N ILE A 40 -6.00 -26.79 13.11
CA ILE A 40 -4.94 -26.25 13.98
C ILE A 40 -5.54 -25.47 15.15
N GLU A 41 -6.46 -24.56 14.86
CA GLU A 41 -7.05 -23.66 15.87
C GLU A 41 -8.04 -24.37 16.83
N THR A 42 -8.50 -25.55 16.47
CA THR A 42 -9.34 -26.41 17.34
C THR A 42 -8.52 -27.45 18.10
N GLY A 43 -7.20 -27.49 17.91
CA GLY A 43 -6.32 -28.47 18.54
C GLY A 43 -6.42 -29.89 17.98
N LEU A 44 -7.13 -30.07 16.85
CA LEU A 44 -7.23 -31.37 16.17
C LEU A 44 -5.91 -31.78 15.51
N ILE A 45 -5.10 -30.81 15.06
CA ILE A 45 -3.79 -31.03 14.45
C ILE A 45 -2.79 -30.06 15.07
N GLU A 46 -1.59 -30.54 15.40
CA GLU A 46 -0.46 -29.68 15.73
C GLU A 46 0.34 -29.37 14.45
N PRO A 47 0.57 -28.08 14.11
CA PRO A 47 1.33 -27.71 12.93
C PRO A 47 2.83 -28.02 13.10
N SER A 48 3.58 -28.08 11.99
CA SER A 48 5.03 -28.12 12.06
C SER A 48 5.59 -26.87 12.74
N GLN A 49 6.81 -26.95 13.27
CA GLN A 49 7.47 -25.78 13.86
C GLN A 49 7.55 -24.60 12.88
N SER A 50 7.92 -24.86 11.62
CA SER A 50 8.01 -23.83 10.58
C SER A 50 6.68 -23.14 10.33
N LEU A 51 5.59 -23.91 10.22
CA LEU A 51 4.26 -23.35 10.00
C LEU A 51 3.75 -22.60 11.23
N ARG A 52 4.09 -23.06 12.44
CA ARG A 52 3.78 -22.34 13.68
C ARG A 52 4.44 -20.95 13.67
N GLU A 53 5.73 -20.88 13.34
CA GLU A 53 6.47 -19.61 13.25
C GLU A 53 5.83 -18.69 12.20
N GLU A 54 5.48 -19.21 11.03
CA GLU A 54 4.81 -18.48 9.95
C GLU A 54 3.42 -17.96 10.35
N ILE A 55 2.61 -18.79 11.03
CA ILE A 55 1.30 -18.38 11.55
C ILE A 55 1.43 -17.20 12.52
N PHE A 56 2.36 -17.27 13.48
CA PHE A 56 2.55 -16.19 14.44
C PHE A 56 3.16 -14.94 13.80
N GLN A 57 4.10 -15.08 12.88
CA GLN A 57 4.65 -13.94 12.12
C GLN A 57 3.54 -13.23 11.33
N HIS A 58 2.70 -13.97 10.61
CA HIS A 58 1.57 -13.38 9.89
C HIS A 58 0.50 -12.81 10.82
N LEU A 59 0.24 -13.45 11.97
CA LEU A 59 -0.67 -12.91 12.97
C LEU A 59 -0.19 -11.54 13.49
N GLU A 60 1.08 -11.42 13.90
CA GLU A 60 1.63 -10.14 14.36
C GLU A 60 1.64 -9.08 13.26
N SER A 61 1.87 -9.47 12.00
CA SER A 61 1.81 -8.55 10.85
C SER A 61 0.44 -7.90 10.64
N PHE A 62 -0.60 -8.46 11.27
CA PHE A 62 -1.96 -7.94 11.25
C PHE A 62 -2.36 -7.22 12.54
N ASN A 63 -1.44 -7.01 13.46
CA ASN A 63 -1.71 -6.30 14.70
C ASN A 63 -2.23 -4.88 14.37
N PRO A 64 -3.46 -4.52 14.80
CA PRO A 64 -4.02 -3.18 14.54
C PRO A 64 -3.24 -2.07 15.26
N GLU A 65 -2.43 -2.39 16.26
CA GLU A 65 -1.61 -1.41 16.98
C GLU A 65 -0.24 -1.18 16.31
N LEU A 66 0.00 -1.73 15.10
CA LEU A 66 1.25 -1.49 14.38
C LEU A 66 1.39 0.01 14.04
N PRO A 67 2.53 0.63 14.36
CA PRO A 67 2.75 2.05 14.09
C PRO A 67 2.74 2.38 12.60
N LEU A 68 3.16 1.44 11.75
CA LEU A 68 3.18 1.58 10.30
C LEU A 68 2.45 0.41 9.63
N THR A 69 1.77 0.69 8.51
CA THR A 69 1.19 -0.36 7.63
C THR A 69 1.50 -0.04 6.17
N LEU A 70 1.81 -1.03 5.35
CA LEU A 70 2.11 -0.85 3.92
C LEU A 70 0.97 -1.42 3.06
N LEU A 71 0.66 -0.77 1.94
CA LEU A 71 -0.44 -1.20 1.09
C LEU A 71 -0.31 -0.70 -0.35
N PHE A 72 -1.00 -1.37 -1.29
CA PHE A 72 -1.21 -0.83 -2.64
C PHE A 72 -2.29 0.25 -2.60
N ASP A 73 -1.98 1.47 -3.07
CA ASP A 73 -2.87 2.63 -2.97
C ASP A 73 -3.35 3.15 -4.34
N TYR A 74 -2.70 2.72 -5.42
CA TYR A 74 -3.17 3.00 -6.78
C TYR A 74 -2.63 1.94 -7.74
N ILE A 75 -3.49 1.40 -8.61
CA ILE A 75 -3.10 0.49 -9.68
C ILE A 75 -3.75 0.97 -10.97
N ARG A 76 -2.95 1.10 -12.03
CA ARG A 76 -3.46 1.30 -13.38
C ARG A 76 -2.75 0.39 -14.36
N ILE A 77 -3.50 -0.51 -14.96
CA ILE A 77 -2.99 -1.57 -15.82
C ILE A 77 -3.74 -1.55 -17.14
N ARG A 78 -2.99 -1.56 -18.24
CA ARG A 78 -3.54 -1.65 -19.59
C ARG A 78 -3.35 -3.06 -20.13
N PHE A 79 -4.38 -3.61 -20.74
CA PHE A 79 -4.36 -4.91 -21.40
C PHE A 79 -4.48 -4.70 -22.93
N PRO A 80 -3.64 -5.35 -23.75
CA PRO A 80 -3.65 -5.20 -25.21
C PRO A 80 -4.78 -6.02 -25.88
N THR A 81 -6.00 -5.86 -25.38
CA THR A 81 -7.22 -6.51 -25.88
C THR A 81 -8.37 -5.51 -25.85
N THR A 82 -9.36 -5.67 -26.71
CA THR A 82 -10.63 -4.93 -26.67
C THR A 82 -11.74 -5.72 -25.96
N ASN A 83 -11.46 -6.98 -25.58
CA ASN A 83 -12.43 -7.85 -24.91
C ASN A 83 -12.47 -7.54 -23.41
N VAL A 84 -13.30 -6.57 -23.02
CA VAL A 84 -13.48 -6.18 -21.62
C VAL A 84 -14.05 -7.30 -20.75
N LYS A 85 -14.95 -8.12 -21.31
CA LYS A 85 -15.57 -9.25 -20.60
C LYS A 85 -14.51 -10.27 -20.18
N GLN A 86 -13.55 -10.56 -21.05
CA GLN A 86 -12.40 -11.41 -20.71
C GLN A 86 -11.58 -10.83 -19.54
N ILE A 87 -11.32 -9.52 -19.53
CA ILE A 87 -10.59 -8.90 -18.41
C ILE A 87 -11.39 -9.00 -17.11
N ALA A 88 -12.68 -8.68 -17.13
CA ALA A 88 -13.54 -8.76 -15.95
C ALA A 88 -13.67 -10.19 -15.41
N GLU A 89 -13.99 -11.17 -16.26
CA GLU A 89 -14.33 -12.53 -15.82
C GLU A 89 -13.10 -13.43 -15.64
N THR A 90 -12.06 -13.28 -16.46
CA THR A 90 -10.87 -14.14 -16.36
C THR A 90 -9.81 -13.57 -15.43
N ILE A 91 -9.49 -12.27 -15.54
CA ILE A 91 -8.39 -11.66 -14.78
C ILE A 91 -8.89 -11.16 -13.42
N LEU A 92 -9.95 -10.34 -13.41
CA LEU A 92 -10.53 -9.81 -12.18
C LEU A 92 -11.37 -10.85 -11.43
N ARG A 93 -11.86 -11.87 -12.16
CA ARG A 93 -12.82 -12.86 -11.66
C ARG A 93 -14.07 -12.21 -11.04
N LEU A 94 -14.53 -11.16 -11.69
CA LEU A 94 -15.76 -10.44 -11.36
C LEU A 94 -16.85 -10.80 -12.36
N ARG A 95 -18.10 -10.80 -11.92
CA ARG A 95 -19.26 -11.02 -12.79
C ARG A 95 -19.49 -9.77 -13.63
N PHE A 96 -19.23 -9.87 -14.93
CA PHE A 96 -19.34 -8.73 -15.85
C PHE A 96 -20.76 -8.15 -15.88
N ASP A 97 -21.79 -9.00 -15.81
CA ASP A 97 -23.20 -8.59 -15.80
C ASP A 97 -23.60 -7.72 -14.59
N TYR A 98 -22.76 -7.64 -13.55
CA TYR A 98 -22.97 -6.77 -12.39
C TYR A 98 -22.20 -5.44 -12.48
N MET A 99 -21.47 -5.21 -13.57
CA MET A 99 -20.80 -3.93 -13.83
C MET A 99 -21.77 -2.96 -14.50
N ILE A 100 -21.81 -1.72 -14.01
CA ILE A 100 -22.57 -0.63 -14.63
C ILE A 100 -21.80 -0.13 -15.83
N HIS A 101 -22.44 -0.11 -16.99
CA HIS A 101 -21.88 0.45 -18.23
C HIS A 101 -22.19 1.94 -18.33
N GLU A 102 -21.20 2.71 -18.80
CA GLU A 102 -21.33 4.13 -19.08
C GLU A 102 -20.65 4.47 -20.42
N ASP A 103 -21.36 5.23 -21.28
CA ASP A 103 -20.91 5.65 -22.61
C ASP A 103 -19.90 6.81 -22.60
N TYR A 104 -19.15 6.97 -21.50
CA TYR A 104 -18.07 7.93 -21.37
C TYR A 104 -16.94 7.36 -20.52
N ALA A 105 -15.71 7.81 -20.75
CA ALA A 105 -14.56 7.43 -19.92
C ALA A 105 -13.47 8.50 -19.92
N PHE A 106 -12.41 8.25 -19.15
CA PHE A 106 -11.24 9.12 -19.07
C PHE A 106 -10.13 8.67 -20.03
N TYR A 107 -9.08 9.49 -20.15
CA TYR A 107 -7.86 9.17 -20.92
C TYR A 107 -8.12 8.83 -22.41
N SER A 108 -9.17 9.42 -23.00
CA SER A 108 -9.58 9.18 -24.39
C SER A 108 -10.04 7.74 -24.67
N TYR A 109 -10.53 7.04 -23.65
CA TYR A 109 -11.32 5.82 -23.79
C TYR A 109 -12.79 6.20 -24.06
N GLN A 110 -13.52 5.35 -24.77
CA GLN A 110 -14.87 5.64 -25.24
C GLN A 110 -15.94 5.29 -24.20
N GLU A 111 -15.75 4.19 -23.47
CA GLU A 111 -16.74 3.68 -22.50
C GLU A 111 -16.05 3.09 -21.27
N GLN A 112 -16.81 2.93 -20.18
CA GLN A 112 -16.33 2.25 -18.98
C GLN A 112 -17.37 1.33 -18.35
N TYR A 113 -16.86 0.35 -17.61
CA TYR A 113 -17.61 -0.59 -16.80
C TYR A 113 -17.16 -0.44 -15.35
N VAL A 114 -18.13 -0.20 -14.46
CA VAL A 114 -17.87 0.19 -13.07
C VAL A 114 -18.53 -0.80 -12.10
N MET A 115 -17.77 -1.27 -11.11
CA MET A 115 -18.28 -2.04 -9.97
C MET A 115 -17.78 -1.40 -8.66
N GLY A 116 -18.55 -0.46 -8.12
CA GLY A 116 -18.11 0.36 -6.98
C GLY A 116 -16.94 1.26 -7.37
N ASP A 117 -15.79 1.11 -6.70
CA ASP A 117 -14.54 1.83 -6.98
C ASP A 117 -13.59 1.04 -7.93
N ILE A 118 -14.05 -0.04 -8.56
CA ILE A 118 -13.33 -0.78 -9.60
C ILE A 118 -13.79 -0.28 -10.97
N ILE A 119 -12.89 0.32 -11.74
CA ILE A 119 -13.20 0.93 -13.04
C ILE A 119 -12.41 0.23 -14.15
N VAL A 120 -13.11 -0.21 -15.19
CA VAL A 120 -12.52 -0.84 -16.38
C VAL A 120 -12.97 -0.07 -17.62
N MET A 121 -12.04 0.67 -18.23
CA MET A 121 -12.31 1.49 -19.41
C MET A 121 -11.95 0.73 -20.68
N VAL A 122 -12.71 0.94 -21.76
CA VAL A 122 -12.53 0.23 -23.03
C VAL A 122 -12.26 1.20 -24.16
N SER A 123 -11.27 0.85 -24.97
CA SER A 123 -11.00 1.51 -26.24
C SER A 123 -11.18 0.52 -27.38
N GLN A 124 -11.82 0.99 -28.45
CA GLN A 124 -11.94 0.23 -29.69
C GLN A 124 -10.59 0.12 -30.43
N GLU A 125 -9.67 1.05 -30.19
CA GLU A 125 -8.29 0.96 -30.64
C GLU A 125 -7.52 -0.08 -29.82
N LYS A 126 -7.07 -1.16 -30.46
CA LYS A 126 -6.31 -2.25 -29.83
C LYS A 126 -5.02 -1.78 -29.14
N GLU A 127 -4.40 -0.71 -29.63
CA GLU A 127 -3.21 -0.10 -29.03
C GLU A 127 -3.46 0.46 -27.63
N LYS A 128 -4.66 0.99 -27.36
CA LYS A 128 -5.11 1.37 -26.02
C LYS A 128 -5.69 0.15 -25.31
N GLY A 129 -6.61 -0.57 -25.94
CA GLY A 129 -7.22 -1.79 -25.42
C GLY A 129 -8.10 -1.53 -24.19
N VAL A 130 -7.96 -2.34 -23.15
CA VAL A 130 -8.74 -2.24 -21.90
C VAL A 130 -7.85 -1.70 -20.79
N LEU A 131 -8.36 -0.76 -19.99
CA LEU A 131 -7.62 -0.13 -18.89
C LEU A 131 -8.35 -0.35 -17.57
N LEU A 132 -7.72 -1.09 -16.67
CA LEU A 132 -8.12 -1.19 -15.27
C LEU A 132 -7.56 0.00 -14.48
N GLU A 133 -8.41 0.66 -13.70
CA GLU A 133 -8.01 1.65 -12.70
C GLU A 133 -8.60 1.30 -11.33
N LEU A 134 -7.72 1.11 -10.35
CA LEU A 134 -8.04 0.97 -8.94
C LEU A 134 -7.37 2.13 -8.19
N LYS A 135 -8.17 3.07 -7.72
CA LYS A 135 -7.70 4.11 -6.77
C LYS A 135 -7.61 3.50 -5.36
N GLY A 136 -7.20 4.26 -4.34
CA GLY A 136 -7.03 3.73 -2.98
C GLY A 136 -8.23 2.96 -2.43
N ARG A 137 -9.46 3.48 -2.62
CA ARG A 137 -10.68 2.73 -2.26
C ARG A 137 -10.91 1.50 -3.14
N GLY A 138 -10.65 1.60 -4.45
CA GLY A 138 -10.72 0.48 -5.39
C GLY A 138 -9.75 -0.64 -5.03
N CYS A 139 -8.54 -0.34 -4.57
CA CYS A 139 -7.60 -1.33 -4.05
C CYS A 139 -8.16 -2.04 -2.82
N ARG A 140 -8.73 -1.31 -1.85
CA ARG A 140 -9.37 -1.90 -0.64
C ARG A 140 -10.59 -2.76 -0.97
N GLN A 141 -11.43 -2.30 -1.89
CA GLN A 141 -12.56 -3.08 -2.38
C GLN A 141 -12.07 -4.35 -3.07
N TYR A 142 -11.06 -4.25 -3.94
CA TYR A 142 -10.54 -5.40 -4.67
C TYR A 142 -9.84 -6.42 -3.78
N GLU A 143 -9.19 -6.00 -2.69
CA GLU A 143 -8.68 -6.91 -1.65
C GLU A 143 -9.77 -7.80 -1.05
N THR A 144 -10.99 -7.27 -0.92
CA THR A 144 -12.14 -8.06 -0.44
C THR A 144 -12.53 -9.14 -1.45
N PHE A 145 -12.51 -8.82 -2.74
CA PHE A 145 -12.72 -9.80 -3.80
C PHE A 145 -11.60 -10.84 -3.85
N LEU A 146 -10.33 -10.43 -3.76
CA LEU A 146 -9.19 -11.34 -3.71
C LEU A 146 -9.33 -12.33 -2.53
N LEU A 147 -9.68 -11.84 -1.33
CA LEU A 147 -9.91 -12.69 -0.17
C LEU A 147 -11.05 -13.70 -0.39
N ALA A 148 -12.16 -13.26 -0.98
CA ALA A 148 -13.29 -14.14 -1.31
C ALA A 148 -12.94 -15.18 -2.40
N GLN A 149 -12.07 -14.80 -3.34
CA GLN A 149 -11.56 -15.65 -4.40
C GLN A 149 -10.41 -16.57 -3.94
N GLN A 150 -9.98 -16.48 -2.67
CA GLN A 150 -8.79 -17.16 -2.14
C GLN A 150 -7.53 -16.83 -2.96
N ARG A 151 -7.42 -15.58 -3.39
CA ARG A 151 -6.29 -15.04 -4.16
C ARG A 151 -5.58 -13.96 -3.38
N THR A 152 -4.33 -13.77 -3.71
CA THR A 152 -3.45 -12.71 -3.22
C THR A 152 -3.21 -11.67 -4.31
N TRP A 153 -2.69 -10.49 -3.92
CA TRP A 153 -2.17 -9.53 -4.89
C TRP A 153 -1.11 -10.16 -5.81
N HIS A 154 -0.26 -11.05 -5.28
CA HIS A 154 0.77 -11.75 -6.04
C HIS A 154 0.18 -12.54 -7.21
N GLU A 155 -0.81 -13.39 -6.94
CA GLU A 155 -1.47 -14.19 -7.98
C GLU A 155 -2.20 -13.30 -9.00
N PHE A 156 -2.88 -12.25 -8.53
CA PHE A 156 -3.51 -11.28 -9.44
C PHE A 156 -2.52 -10.63 -10.40
N PHE A 157 -1.36 -10.20 -9.90
CA PHE A 157 -0.36 -9.58 -10.75
C PHE A 157 0.34 -10.59 -11.66
N CYS A 158 0.48 -11.86 -11.26
CA CYS A 158 0.95 -12.92 -12.13
C CYS A 158 -0.03 -13.15 -13.31
N ASP A 159 -1.33 -13.21 -13.03
CA ASP A 159 -2.38 -13.31 -14.07
C ASP A 159 -2.34 -12.09 -15.01
N CYS A 160 -2.13 -10.89 -14.47
CA CYS A 160 -1.97 -9.68 -15.29
C CYS A 160 -0.76 -9.78 -16.23
N LEU A 161 0.41 -10.15 -15.71
CA LEU A 161 1.64 -10.28 -16.50
C LEU A 161 1.51 -11.36 -17.57
N ALA A 162 0.89 -12.51 -17.24
CA ALA A 162 0.62 -13.58 -18.20
C ALA A 162 -0.32 -13.13 -19.33
N ALA A 163 -1.23 -12.19 -19.06
CA ALA A 163 -2.11 -11.57 -20.06
C ALA A 163 -1.45 -10.44 -20.88
N GLY A 164 -0.14 -10.22 -20.75
CA GLY A 164 0.57 -9.17 -21.48
C GLY A 164 0.27 -7.75 -20.98
N ALA A 165 -0.09 -7.62 -19.71
CA ALA A 165 -0.40 -6.34 -19.08
C ALA A 165 0.76 -5.32 -19.17
N VAL A 166 0.42 -4.07 -19.47
CA VAL A 166 1.31 -2.93 -19.38
C VAL A 166 0.98 -2.12 -18.12
N ILE A 167 1.92 -2.09 -17.17
CA ILE A 167 1.75 -1.41 -15.89
C ILE A 167 1.94 0.10 -16.10
N LYS A 168 0.87 0.86 -16.01
CA LYS A 168 0.88 2.32 -16.27
C LYS A 168 1.10 3.13 -15.00
N ARG A 169 0.62 2.66 -13.84
CA ARG A 169 0.84 3.29 -12.54
C ARG A 169 0.73 2.25 -11.42
N LEU A 170 1.61 2.38 -10.44
CA LEU A 170 1.60 1.61 -9.20
C LEU A 170 2.01 2.54 -8.06
N ASP A 171 1.10 2.77 -7.11
CA ASP A 171 1.42 3.54 -5.92
C ASP A 171 1.41 2.61 -4.71
N LEU A 172 2.48 2.66 -3.91
CA LEU A 172 2.57 2.00 -2.60
C LEU A 172 2.45 3.05 -1.51
N ALA A 173 1.65 2.81 -0.48
CA ALA A 173 1.51 3.73 0.64
C ALA A 173 1.91 3.10 1.96
N ILE A 174 2.68 3.83 2.75
CA ILE A 174 2.97 3.54 4.14
C ILE A 174 2.13 4.49 4.97
N ASN A 175 1.18 3.97 5.73
CA ASN A 175 0.45 4.74 6.74
C ASN A 175 1.29 4.82 8.01
N ASP A 176 1.29 5.99 8.64
CA ASP A 176 1.89 6.26 9.93
C ASP A 176 0.80 6.66 10.92
N ARG A 177 0.60 5.82 11.93
CA ARG A 177 -0.44 5.97 12.95
C ARG A 177 0.06 6.75 14.18
N THR A 178 1.37 6.82 14.38
CA THR A 178 1.99 7.38 15.60
C THR A 178 2.67 8.72 15.39
N GLY A 179 2.73 9.22 14.16
CA GLY A 179 3.30 10.53 13.84
C GLY A 179 4.81 10.53 13.64
N ILE A 180 5.41 9.39 13.28
CA ILE A 180 6.84 9.27 12.95
C ILE A 180 7.24 10.22 11.82
N LEU A 181 6.39 10.34 10.80
CA LEU A 181 6.61 11.17 9.62
C LEU A 181 6.06 12.59 9.85
N ALA A 182 6.75 13.37 10.69
CA ALA A 182 6.37 14.77 10.93
C ALA A 182 6.56 15.64 9.66
N ILE A 183 5.50 15.79 8.86
CA ILE A 183 5.54 16.45 7.53
C ILE A 183 6.13 17.88 7.59
N PRO A 184 5.79 18.74 8.58
CA PRO A 184 6.41 20.06 8.70
C PRO A 184 7.92 19.99 8.97
N GLU A 185 8.35 19.04 9.79
CA GLU A 185 9.76 18.83 10.13
C GLU A 185 10.53 18.35 8.89
N LEU A 186 10.03 17.33 8.20
CA LEU A 186 10.63 16.82 6.96
C LEU A 186 10.73 17.90 5.88
N THR A 187 9.71 18.75 5.78
CA THR A 187 9.73 19.91 4.87
C THR A 187 10.86 20.90 5.25
N LYS A 188 11.06 21.16 6.54
CA LYS A 188 12.18 21.98 7.03
C LYS A 188 13.53 21.34 6.69
N LYS A 189 13.67 20.02 6.87
CA LYS A 189 14.88 19.28 6.49
C LYS A 189 15.17 19.39 4.99
N CYS A 190 14.15 19.33 4.12
CA CYS A 190 14.33 19.59 2.69
C CYS A 190 14.87 21.00 2.41
N LYS A 191 14.34 22.03 3.08
CA LYS A 191 14.78 23.43 2.94
C LYS A 191 16.20 23.67 3.46
N ASN A 192 16.61 22.91 4.47
CA ASN A 192 17.95 22.98 5.08
C ASN A 192 18.97 22.06 4.40
N GLU A 193 18.64 21.52 3.21
CA GLU A 193 19.49 20.56 2.47
C GLU A 193 19.77 19.24 3.20
N GLU A 194 19.05 18.95 4.28
CA GLU A 194 19.16 17.72 5.09
C GLU A 194 18.42 16.52 4.47
N CYS A 195 17.77 16.71 3.32
CA CYS A 195 17.25 15.63 2.48
C CYS A 195 18.31 15.25 1.42
N ILE A 196 19.02 14.14 1.65
CA ILE A 196 20.00 13.61 0.69
C ILE A 196 19.23 12.73 -0.29
N SER A 197 19.13 13.16 -1.55
CA SER A 197 18.25 12.51 -2.53
C SER A 197 18.81 12.52 -3.95
N LEU A 198 18.41 11.53 -4.75
CA LEU A 198 18.57 11.51 -6.20
C LEU A 198 17.58 12.46 -6.91
N PHE A 199 16.51 12.87 -6.24
CA PHE A 199 15.59 13.88 -6.75
C PHE A 199 16.21 15.27 -6.70
N ARG A 200 15.90 16.10 -7.69
CA ARG A 200 16.44 17.47 -7.82
C ARG A 200 15.50 18.56 -7.32
N SER A 201 14.29 18.22 -6.89
CA SER A 201 13.26 19.19 -6.55
C SER A 201 12.28 18.61 -5.53
N PHE A 202 11.74 19.47 -4.68
CA PHE A 202 10.61 19.18 -3.83
C PHE A 202 9.59 20.33 -3.90
N LYS A 203 8.33 20.07 -3.53
CA LYS A 203 7.28 21.07 -3.40
C LYS A 203 6.54 20.82 -2.09
N SER A 204 6.31 21.87 -1.31
CA SER A 204 5.49 21.81 -0.10
C SER A 204 4.24 22.65 -0.26
N TYR A 205 3.07 22.09 0.05
CA TYR A 205 1.79 22.79 0.09
C TYR A 205 1.23 22.80 1.50
N ARG A 206 0.49 23.86 1.81
CA ARG A 206 -0.30 24.01 3.03
C ARG A 206 -1.72 24.35 2.65
N SER A 207 -2.67 23.49 3.01
CA SER A 207 -4.08 23.64 2.65
C SER A 207 -4.88 24.13 3.86
N GLY A 208 -5.45 25.34 3.81
CA GLY A 208 -6.33 25.88 4.85
C GLY A 208 -7.67 26.36 4.30
N GLU A 209 -8.69 26.48 5.15
CA GLU A 209 -9.98 27.09 4.81
C GLU A 209 -9.92 28.62 4.99
N LEU A 210 -10.59 29.37 4.10
CA LEU A 210 -10.66 30.84 4.16
C LEU A 210 -11.76 31.35 5.12
N LEU A 211 -12.77 30.53 5.45
CA LEU A 211 -13.96 30.95 6.20
C LEU A 211 -14.55 29.78 7.01
N ARG A 212 -14.22 29.66 8.31
CA ARG A 212 -15.09 29.07 9.36
C ARG A 212 -14.81 29.73 10.70
N ASN A 213 -15.84 30.38 11.25
CA ASN A 213 -15.83 31.20 12.47
C ASN A 213 -15.75 30.41 13.80
N HIS A 214 -15.31 29.16 13.81
CA HIS A 214 -15.08 28.42 15.05
C HIS A 214 -13.77 27.63 14.93
N GLU A 215 -12.82 27.99 15.77
CA GLU A 215 -11.39 27.72 15.67
C GLU A 215 -11.01 26.25 15.85
N LYS A 216 -10.29 25.72 14.87
CA LYS A 216 -8.85 25.45 15.03
C LYS A 216 -8.12 25.77 13.72
N VAL A 217 -7.19 26.71 13.82
CA VAL A 217 -6.19 27.05 12.81
C VAL A 217 -5.30 25.84 12.57
N GLY A 218 -5.23 25.35 11.35
CA GLY A 218 -4.29 24.32 10.94
C GLY A 218 -4.39 24.04 9.46
N MET A 219 -3.34 24.31 8.70
CA MET A 219 -3.27 23.93 7.30
C MET A 219 -2.66 22.53 7.18
N GLY A 220 -3.34 21.61 6.50
CA GLY A 220 -2.78 20.29 6.20
C GLY A 220 -1.52 20.43 5.35
N ASN A 221 -0.44 19.78 5.75
CA ASN A 221 0.85 19.83 5.08
C ASN A 221 0.99 18.68 4.08
N THR A 222 1.46 19.00 2.88
CA THR A 222 1.83 18.01 1.86
C THR A 222 3.21 18.31 1.31
N LEU A 223 4.07 17.31 1.27
CA LEU A 223 5.42 17.36 0.74
C LEU A 223 5.56 16.39 -0.43
N TYR A 224 5.79 16.93 -1.63
CA TYR A 224 6.21 16.18 -2.80
C TYR A 224 7.71 16.23 -2.93
N ILE A 225 8.36 15.07 -3.12
CA ILE A 225 9.80 14.97 -3.40
C ILE A 225 9.96 14.28 -4.75
N GLY A 226 10.59 14.96 -5.71
CA GLY A 226 10.59 14.58 -7.12
C GLY A 226 9.52 15.32 -7.94
N SER A 227 9.62 15.22 -9.26
CA SER A 227 8.72 15.90 -10.18
C SER A 227 7.43 15.11 -10.39
N LEU A 228 6.27 15.78 -10.39
CA LEU A 228 5.00 15.13 -10.74
C LEU A 228 4.98 14.60 -12.19
N LYS A 229 5.91 15.06 -13.04
CA LYS A 229 6.07 14.59 -14.43
C LYS A 229 6.99 13.37 -14.54
N SER A 230 7.83 13.07 -13.54
CA SER A 230 8.71 11.89 -13.60
C SER A 230 7.93 10.59 -13.37
N GLU A 231 8.60 9.49 -13.69
CA GLU A 231 8.08 8.13 -13.49
C GLU A 231 8.13 7.67 -12.04
N VAL A 232 8.84 8.40 -11.18
CA VAL A 232 8.87 8.16 -9.74
C VAL A 232 8.94 9.50 -9.01
N TYR A 233 8.14 9.62 -7.96
CA TYR A 233 8.18 10.72 -6.99
C TYR A 233 7.50 10.25 -5.71
N PHE A 234 7.81 10.89 -4.58
CA PHE A 234 7.21 10.58 -3.29
C PHE A 234 6.26 11.69 -2.87
N CYS A 235 5.18 11.31 -2.19
CA CYS A 235 4.16 12.22 -1.66
C CYS A 235 3.94 11.89 -0.19
N LEU A 236 4.29 12.82 0.71
CA LEU A 236 4.10 12.69 2.14
C LEU A 236 3.08 13.73 2.60
N TYR A 237 2.09 13.36 3.39
CA TYR A 237 1.07 14.30 3.85
C TYR A 237 0.36 13.84 5.12
N GLU A 238 -0.29 14.80 5.77
CA GLU A 238 -1.15 14.59 6.95
C GLU A 238 -2.49 14.00 6.48
N LYS A 239 -2.65 12.69 6.69
CA LYS A 239 -3.79 11.89 6.22
C LYS A 239 -5.03 12.14 7.06
N ASP A 240 -4.86 12.33 8.36
CA ASP A 240 -5.93 12.70 9.29
C ASP A 240 -6.61 14.01 8.85
N TYR A 241 -5.82 15.02 8.48
CA TYR A 241 -6.32 16.28 7.96
C TYR A 241 -7.00 16.10 6.60
N GLU A 242 -6.44 15.28 5.70
CA GLU A 242 -7.10 14.95 4.44
C GLU A 242 -8.48 14.32 4.66
N GLN A 243 -8.59 13.40 5.61
CA GLN A 243 -9.84 12.72 5.95
C GLN A 243 -10.84 13.67 6.62
N TYR A 244 -10.38 14.55 7.50
CA TYR A 244 -11.21 15.61 8.08
C TYR A 244 -11.82 16.49 6.99
N VAL A 245 -11.01 16.99 6.06
CA VAL A 245 -11.49 17.87 4.98
C VAL A 245 -12.44 17.14 4.02
N LYS A 246 -12.13 15.89 3.64
CA LYS A 246 -12.93 15.16 2.64
C LYS A 246 -14.17 14.49 3.19
N LEU A 247 -14.12 14.02 4.43
CA LEU A 247 -15.11 13.10 5.00
C LEU A 247 -15.70 13.62 6.33
N GLY A 248 -15.18 14.72 6.89
CA GLY A 248 -15.62 15.26 8.17
C GLY A 248 -15.21 14.43 9.38
N ILE A 249 -14.27 13.49 9.23
CA ILE A 249 -13.79 12.64 10.33
C ILE A 249 -12.94 13.50 11.29
N PRO A 250 -13.28 13.58 12.59
CA PRO A 250 -12.47 14.31 13.57
C PRO A 250 -11.02 13.81 13.62
N LEU A 251 -10.05 14.72 13.79
CA LEU A 251 -8.62 14.37 13.80
C LEU A 251 -8.24 13.39 14.92
N GLU A 252 -8.97 13.44 16.03
CA GLU A 252 -8.82 12.53 17.18
C GLU A 252 -9.30 11.11 16.89
N GLU A 253 -10.28 10.96 15.99
CA GLU A 253 -10.83 9.66 15.53
C GLU A 253 -10.03 9.08 14.35
N ALA A 254 -9.21 9.88 13.69
CA ALA A 254 -8.40 9.43 12.56
C ALA A 254 -7.28 8.46 13.01
N GLU A 255 -7.41 7.21 12.57
CA GLU A 255 -6.45 6.10 12.81
C GLU A 255 -5.08 6.36 12.17
N ILE A 256 -5.05 7.04 11.03
CA ILE A 256 -3.82 7.31 10.27
C ILE A 256 -3.51 8.79 10.37
N LYS A 257 -2.36 9.13 10.97
CA LYS A 257 -1.88 10.51 11.09
C LYS A 257 -1.23 10.99 9.80
N ASN A 258 -0.22 10.27 9.33
CA ASN A 258 0.50 10.63 8.11
C ASN A 258 0.47 9.49 7.09
N ARG A 259 0.71 9.82 5.82
CA ARG A 259 0.94 8.83 4.78
C ARG A 259 2.14 9.20 3.93
N PHE A 260 2.96 8.19 3.63
CA PHE A 260 4.03 8.25 2.64
C PHE A 260 3.63 7.43 1.42
N GLU A 261 3.53 8.03 0.24
CA GLU A 261 3.23 7.34 -1.00
C GLU A 261 4.45 7.31 -1.93
N ILE A 262 4.86 6.12 -2.32
CA ILE A 262 5.79 5.86 -3.42
C ILE A 262 4.96 5.79 -4.69
N ARG A 263 5.02 6.81 -5.56
CA ARG A 263 4.20 6.87 -6.77
C ARG A 263 5.03 6.56 -8.00
N LEU A 264 4.69 5.47 -8.69
CA LEU A 264 5.46 4.94 -9.80
C LEU A 264 4.61 4.92 -11.07
N LYS A 265 5.23 5.19 -12.23
CA LYS A 265 4.59 5.13 -13.55
C LYS A 265 5.43 4.32 -14.51
N ASN A 266 4.76 3.77 -15.53
CA ASN A 266 5.39 3.09 -16.67
C ASN A 266 6.53 2.13 -16.25
N GLU A 267 7.78 2.39 -16.69
CA GLU A 267 8.92 1.51 -16.46
C GLU A 267 9.20 1.32 -14.96
N ARG A 268 9.17 2.40 -14.17
CA ARG A 268 9.37 2.31 -12.72
C ARG A 268 8.27 1.52 -12.02
N ALA A 269 7.02 1.61 -12.49
CA ALA A 269 5.93 0.81 -11.96
C ALA A 269 6.08 -0.67 -12.34
N TYR A 270 6.49 -0.95 -13.59
CA TYR A 270 6.77 -2.30 -14.05
C TYR A 270 7.91 -2.95 -13.27
N LEU A 271 9.04 -2.28 -13.11
CA LEU A 271 10.20 -2.80 -12.37
C LEU A 271 9.86 -3.11 -10.91
N ALA A 272 9.13 -2.22 -10.23
CA ALA A 272 8.68 -2.46 -8.87
C ALA A 272 7.72 -3.67 -8.80
N LEU A 273 6.82 -3.82 -9.76
CA LEU A 273 5.94 -4.97 -9.80
C LEU A 273 6.71 -6.28 -10.01
N ILE A 274 7.69 -6.29 -10.92
CA ILE A 274 8.53 -7.46 -11.16
C ILE A 274 9.34 -7.83 -9.91
N ASP A 275 9.89 -6.86 -9.19
CA ASP A 275 10.57 -7.09 -7.92
C ASP A 275 9.61 -7.70 -6.88
N PHE A 276 8.40 -7.14 -6.73
CA PHE A 276 7.38 -7.69 -5.84
C PHE A 276 7.00 -9.14 -6.22
N VAL A 277 6.73 -9.41 -7.49
CA VAL A 277 6.35 -10.75 -7.96
C VAL A 277 7.46 -11.78 -7.75
N LYS A 278 8.72 -11.39 -7.94
CA LYS A 278 9.88 -12.28 -7.71
C LYS A 278 10.12 -12.59 -6.25
N ASN A 279 10.01 -11.58 -5.38
CA ASN A 279 10.37 -11.72 -3.96
C ASN A 279 9.18 -12.06 -3.06
N LYS A 280 7.94 -11.88 -3.51
CA LYS A 280 6.69 -11.99 -2.71
C LYS A 280 6.70 -11.14 -1.44
N ASN A 281 7.49 -10.05 -1.43
CA ASN A 281 7.67 -9.19 -0.26
C ASN A 281 7.57 -7.72 -0.69
N ILE A 282 6.41 -7.11 -0.39
CA ILE A 282 6.12 -5.73 -0.78
C ILE A 282 6.91 -4.72 0.04
N GLU A 283 7.22 -5.03 1.30
CA GLU A 283 8.04 -4.19 2.17
C GLU A 283 9.45 -4.04 1.59
N LYS A 284 10.08 -5.17 1.25
CA LYS A 284 11.41 -5.20 0.63
C LYS A 284 11.44 -4.33 -0.63
N THR A 285 10.42 -4.45 -1.50
CA THR A 285 10.29 -3.62 -2.70
C THR A 285 10.16 -2.13 -2.34
N ALA A 286 9.26 -1.78 -1.42
CA ALA A 286 9.01 -0.40 -1.03
C ALA A 286 10.25 0.29 -0.43
N PHE A 287 10.90 -0.35 0.55
CA PHE A 287 12.07 0.25 1.21
C PHE A 287 13.34 0.17 0.36
N SER A 288 13.47 -0.81 -0.55
CA SER A 288 14.53 -0.78 -1.57
C SER A 288 14.43 0.50 -2.42
N ILE A 289 13.21 0.86 -2.84
CA ILE A 289 12.97 2.10 -3.60
C ILE A 289 13.26 3.32 -2.71
N ILE A 290 12.68 3.41 -1.51
CA ILE A 290 12.89 4.58 -0.63
C ILE A 290 14.38 4.80 -0.35
N ASN A 291 15.09 3.77 0.10
CA ASN A 291 16.49 3.85 0.50
C ASN A 291 17.42 4.15 -0.67
N HIS A 292 17.05 3.74 -1.89
CA HIS A 292 17.78 4.12 -3.10
C HIS A 292 17.64 5.61 -3.41
N TYR A 293 16.43 6.18 -3.24
CA TYR A 293 16.14 7.54 -3.71
C TYR A 293 16.41 8.63 -2.70
N LEU A 294 16.21 8.40 -1.40
CA LEU A 294 16.50 9.44 -0.40
C LEU A 294 16.73 8.91 1.02
N ARG A 295 17.40 9.76 1.81
CA ARG A 295 17.38 9.70 3.27
C ARG A 295 17.31 11.10 3.87
N PHE A 296 16.67 11.23 5.02
CA PHE A 296 16.77 12.43 5.85
C PHE A 296 17.94 12.28 6.83
N ALA A 297 18.79 13.29 6.88
CA ALA A 297 20.00 13.33 7.70
C ALA A 297 19.96 14.48 8.69
N ASP A 298 20.81 14.44 9.71
CA ASP A 298 21.04 15.58 10.60
C ASP A 298 22.33 16.27 10.23
N ASN A 299 22.31 17.61 10.10
CA ASN A 299 23.47 18.37 9.71
C ASN A 299 24.60 18.19 10.73
N ASP A 300 25.70 17.59 10.27
CA ASP A 300 26.94 17.50 11.00
C ASP A 300 27.94 18.44 10.33
N GLY A 301 28.04 19.66 10.85
CA GLY A 301 28.89 20.72 10.30
C GLY A 301 30.38 20.37 10.23
N SER A 302 30.80 19.25 10.83
CA SER A 302 32.17 18.72 10.73
C SER A 302 32.39 17.80 9.52
N LYS A 303 31.33 17.38 8.83
CA LYS A 303 31.38 16.39 7.74
C LYS A 303 30.79 16.96 6.45
N GLN A 304 31.25 16.40 5.34
CA GLN A 304 30.60 16.60 4.05
C GLN A 304 29.14 16.10 4.11
N ARG A 305 28.24 16.82 3.44
CA ARG A 305 26.79 16.55 3.40
C ARG A 305 26.43 15.09 3.12
N SER A 306 27.11 14.44 2.18
CA SER A 306 26.87 13.02 1.86
C SER A 306 27.14 12.06 3.03
N LYS A 307 27.98 12.47 3.99
CA LYS A 307 28.40 11.70 5.17
C LYS A 307 27.65 12.09 6.45
N TRP A 308 26.69 13.01 6.38
CA TRP A 308 25.86 13.35 7.53
C TRP A 308 25.12 12.12 8.07
N PRO A 309 25.01 11.96 9.40
CA PRO A 309 24.30 10.83 10.01
C PRO A 309 22.82 10.86 9.59
N THR A 310 22.24 9.68 9.34
CA THR A 310 20.80 9.59 9.07
C THR A 310 20.02 9.93 10.34
N ASN A 311 18.97 10.73 10.20
CA ASN A 311 18.11 11.12 11.31
C ASN A 311 17.49 9.89 11.99
N GLU A 312 17.43 9.85 13.33
CA GLU A 312 16.99 8.67 14.07
C GLU A 312 15.52 8.30 13.80
N ARG A 313 14.60 9.28 13.64
CA ARG A 313 13.21 8.99 13.26
C ARG A 313 13.13 8.38 11.87
N TRP A 314 13.95 8.89 10.94
CA TRP A 314 14.05 8.33 9.60
C TRP A 314 14.62 6.91 9.59
N LEU A 315 15.67 6.64 10.40
CA LEU A 315 16.24 5.30 10.58
C LEU A 315 15.18 4.31 11.08
N TRP A 316 14.38 4.71 12.07
CA TRP A 316 13.29 3.89 12.58
C TRP A 316 12.25 3.62 11.47
N PHE A 317 11.84 4.66 10.73
CA PHE A 317 10.89 4.54 9.62
C PHE A 317 11.35 3.51 8.57
N ILE A 318 12.63 3.56 8.18
CA ILE A 318 13.19 2.65 7.16
C ILE A 318 13.57 1.25 7.68
N GLY A 319 13.27 0.92 8.94
CA GLY A 319 13.38 -0.45 9.44
C GLY A 319 14.28 -0.66 10.66
N LYS A 320 15.06 0.33 11.11
CA LYS A 320 15.92 0.15 12.29
C LYS A 320 15.05 -0.03 13.54
N ASN A 321 15.18 -1.17 14.22
CA ASN A 321 14.48 -1.48 15.47
C ASN A 321 12.94 -1.52 15.38
N ARG A 322 12.37 -1.91 14.23
CA ARG A 322 10.92 -2.16 14.09
C ARG A 322 10.62 -3.53 13.50
N GLN A 323 9.40 -4.02 13.72
CA GLN A 323 8.89 -5.23 13.06
C GLN A 323 8.69 -4.97 11.55
N GLU A 324 8.75 -6.05 10.76
CA GLU A 324 8.42 -6.04 9.33
C GLU A 324 7.00 -5.54 9.09
N LEU A 325 6.81 -4.76 8.03
CA LEU A 325 5.51 -4.33 7.54
C LEU A 325 4.92 -5.42 6.65
N ARG A 326 3.60 -5.49 6.64
CA ARG A 326 2.85 -6.19 5.61
C ARG A 326 2.19 -5.20 4.66
#